data_AF-A0A956JAQ6-F1
#
_entry.id   AF-A0A956JAQ6-F1
#
_cell.length_a   1.000
_cell.length_b   1.000
_cell.length_c   1.000
_cell.angle_alpha   90.00
_cell.angle_beta   90.00
_cell.angle_gamma   90.00
#
_symmetry.space_group_name_H-M   'P 1'
#
loop_
_entity.id
_entity.type
_entity.pdbx_description
1 polymer ?
#
loop_
_entity_poly.entity_id
_entity_poly.type
_entity_poly.pdbx_seq_one_letter_code
_entity_poly.pdbx_strand_id
1 'polypeptide(L)'
;MVMGLGRAARAAEAREVLVPDVAFGAVVAAVGGTDLQIGIDPSLPLATLKAGGVELGFAERLLIKGSGEVRRRFLDDARNAPKLGAAVRDGLRTVWPELGDDLASRHKEWSRGLARQVLRWTQQLGEAGLRGKRVRDPGGRIYLLEWAGATVADDGAEAPAALARAPSEPSAPTPSAYRDYVQALVDALG
;
A
#
# COMPACT_ATOMS: atom_id res chain seq x y z
N MET A 1 35.63 2.28 42.69
CA MET A 1 34.44 2.86 42.04
C MET A 1 34.43 2.32 40.62
N VAL A 2 33.67 1.25 40.36
CA VAL A 2 33.60 0.59 39.05
C VAL A 2 32.26 0.98 38.43
N MET A 3 32.29 1.90 37.48
CA MET A 3 31.15 2.23 36.61
C MET A 3 31.44 1.58 35.26
N GLY A 4 30.81 0.44 35.01
CA GLY A 4 30.97 -0.26 33.76
C GLY A 4 30.05 -1.47 33.68
N LEU A 5 29.09 -1.38 32.75
CA LEU A 5 28.76 -2.39 31.74
C LEU A 5 27.24 -2.56 31.57
N GLY A 6 26.80 -2.14 30.38
CA GLY A 6 25.90 -2.96 29.59
C GLY A 6 24.51 -3.17 30.16
N ARG A 7 23.67 -2.13 30.07
CA ARG A 7 22.25 -2.40 29.81
C ARG A 7 22.17 -2.87 28.37
N ALA A 8 22.41 -4.16 28.17
CA ALA A 8 22.14 -4.85 26.93
C ALA A 8 20.74 -4.41 26.48
N ALA A 9 20.68 -3.74 25.32
CA ALA A 9 19.43 -3.56 24.63
C ALA A 9 18.87 -4.97 24.45
N ARG A 10 17.80 -5.30 25.19
CA ARG A 10 16.98 -6.46 24.87
C ARG A 10 16.65 -6.27 23.39
N ALA A 11 17.18 -7.13 22.53
CA ALA A 11 16.61 -7.33 21.22
C ALA A 11 15.16 -7.73 21.50
N ALA A 12 14.24 -6.76 21.40
CA ALA A 12 12.83 -7.07 21.38
C ALA A 12 12.69 -8.09 20.25
N GLU A 13 12.18 -9.29 20.54
CA GLU A 13 11.85 -10.25 19.50
C GLU A 13 11.05 -9.49 18.44
N ALA A 14 11.57 -9.49 17.22
CA ALA A 14 10.96 -8.73 16.15
C ALA A 14 9.55 -9.28 15.94
N ARG A 15 8.55 -8.40 16.00
CA ARG A 15 7.15 -8.81 15.96
C ARG A 15 6.80 -9.16 14.52
N GLU A 16 6.49 -10.42 14.27
CA GLU A 16 6.11 -10.87 12.93
C GLU A 16 4.68 -10.43 12.58
N VAL A 17 4.51 -9.96 11.35
CA VAL A 17 3.24 -9.62 10.72
C VAL A 17 3.20 -10.24 9.32
N LEU A 18 2.11 -10.93 9.01
CA LEU A 18 1.87 -11.49 7.67
C LEU A 18 0.80 -10.68 6.93
N VAL A 19 1.03 -10.46 5.64
CA VAL A 19 0.13 -9.72 4.73
C VAL A 19 0.03 -10.43 3.38
N PRO A 20 -1.06 -10.22 2.60
CA PRO A 20 -1.30 -10.95 1.35
C PRO A 20 -0.37 -10.60 0.20
N ASP A 21 0.24 -9.42 0.20
CA ASP A 21 1.05 -8.94 -0.93
C ASP A 21 2.07 -7.86 -0.51
N VAL A 22 3.02 -7.61 -1.40
CA VAL A 22 4.15 -6.70 -1.16
C VAL A 22 3.71 -5.24 -0.99
N ALA A 23 2.66 -4.81 -1.71
CA ALA A 23 2.16 -3.45 -1.62
C ALA A 23 1.52 -3.15 -0.26
N PHE A 24 0.74 -4.09 0.27
CA PHE A 24 0.26 -4.03 1.64
C PHE A 24 1.45 -4.08 2.61
N GLY A 25 2.41 -4.98 2.39
CA GLY A 25 3.65 -5.03 3.19
C GLY A 25 4.34 -3.67 3.30
N ALA A 26 4.45 -2.92 2.22
CA ALA A 26 5.02 -1.58 2.25
C ALA A 26 4.23 -0.57 3.11
N VAL A 27 2.89 -0.67 3.14
CA VAL A 27 2.05 0.15 4.03
C VAL A 27 2.23 -0.26 5.50
N VAL A 28 2.32 -1.55 5.79
CA VAL A 28 2.62 -2.04 7.15
C VAL A 28 4.00 -1.58 7.59
N ALA A 29 5.02 -1.66 6.71
CA ALA A 29 6.37 -1.17 6.99
C ALA A 29 6.38 0.32 7.30
N ALA A 30 5.57 1.11 6.61
CA ALA A 30 5.48 2.54 6.85
C ALA A 30 4.92 2.89 8.24
N VAL A 31 3.99 2.07 8.75
CA VAL A 31 3.36 2.27 10.06
C VAL A 31 4.19 1.67 11.18
N GLY A 32 4.64 0.43 11.00
CA GLY A 32 5.37 -0.35 11.99
C GLY A 32 6.85 -0.01 12.12
N GLY A 33 7.47 0.51 11.07
CA GLY A 33 8.90 0.77 11.05
C GLY A 33 9.72 -0.49 11.34
N THR A 34 10.82 -0.34 12.10
CA THR A 34 11.73 -1.43 12.45
C THR A 34 11.23 -2.35 13.56
N ASP A 35 10.07 -2.04 14.16
CA ASP A 35 9.50 -2.87 15.24
C ASP A 35 8.86 -4.16 14.71
N LEU A 36 8.60 -4.22 13.40
CA LEU A 36 7.92 -5.32 12.74
C LEU A 36 8.84 -6.05 11.75
N GLN A 37 8.71 -7.36 11.71
CA GLN A 37 9.15 -8.20 10.59
C GLN A 37 7.95 -8.53 9.72
N ILE A 38 8.06 -8.29 8.42
CA ILE A 38 6.95 -8.44 7.48
C ILE A 38 7.19 -9.67 6.62
N GLY A 39 6.26 -10.62 6.70
CA GLY A 39 6.17 -11.76 5.80
C GLY A 39 5.02 -11.60 4.81
N ILE A 40 5.18 -12.17 3.62
CA ILE A 40 4.13 -12.21 2.59
C ILE A 40 3.50 -13.61 2.62
N ASP A 41 2.20 -13.66 2.89
CA ASP A 41 1.39 -14.88 2.84
C ASP A 41 0.21 -14.66 1.87
N PRO A 42 0.35 -15.05 0.59
CA PRO A 42 -0.66 -14.79 -0.44
C PRO A 42 -1.97 -15.56 -0.20
N SER A 43 -1.97 -16.55 0.70
CA SER A 43 -3.18 -17.30 1.09
C SER A 43 -4.11 -16.49 1.98
N LEU A 44 -3.61 -15.41 2.60
CA LEU A 44 -4.43 -14.51 3.40
C LEU A 44 -5.53 -13.85 2.54
N PRO A 45 -6.72 -13.60 3.12
CA PRO A 45 -7.75 -12.84 2.44
C PRO A 45 -7.27 -11.43 2.07
N LEU A 46 -7.98 -10.82 1.12
CA LEU A 46 -7.70 -9.47 0.66
C LEU A 46 -7.78 -8.46 1.82
N ALA A 47 -6.80 -7.56 1.88
CA ALA A 47 -6.74 -6.51 2.90
C ALA A 47 -6.81 -7.05 4.34
N THR A 48 -6.26 -8.26 4.55
CA THR A 48 -6.08 -8.88 5.86
C THR A 48 -4.63 -8.78 6.34
N LEU A 49 -4.46 -8.60 7.65
CA LEU A 49 -3.17 -8.62 8.34
C LEU A 49 -3.24 -9.64 9.48
N LYS A 50 -2.25 -10.53 9.58
CA LYS A 50 -2.11 -11.45 10.71
C LYS A 50 -0.98 -10.98 11.63
N ALA A 51 -1.30 -10.68 12.88
CA ALA A 51 -0.35 -10.19 13.88
C ALA A 51 -0.72 -10.69 15.29
N GLY A 52 0.27 -11.11 16.06
CA GLY A 52 0.04 -11.55 17.45
C GLY A 52 -0.96 -12.71 17.59
N GLY A 53 -1.04 -13.58 16.57
CA GLY A 53 -2.02 -14.68 16.52
C GLY A 53 -3.45 -14.27 16.14
N VAL A 54 -3.68 -12.99 15.84
CA VAL A 54 -4.99 -12.45 15.44
C VAL A 54 -4.98 -12.10 13.96
N GLU A 55 -6.10 -12.36 13.29
CA GLU A 55 -6.36 -11.92 11.92
C GLU A 55 -7.23 -10.66 11.92
N LEU A 56 -6.79 -9.61 11.24
CA LEU A 56 -7.43 -8.30 11.17
C LEU A 56 -7.81 -7.99 9.72
N GLY A 57 -9.11 -7.83 9.44
CA GLY A 57 -9.62 -7.50 8.11
C GLY A 57 -9.90 -5.99 7.94
N PHE A 58 -9.50 -5.42 6.80
CA PHE A 58 -9.65 -3.98 6.51
C PHE A 58 -10.41 -3.66 5.22
N ALA A 59 -10.95 -4.68 4.54
CA ALA A 59 -11.59 -4.53 3.24
C ALA A 59 -12.70 -3.48 3.22
N GLU A 60 -13.51 -3.38 4.28
CA GLU A 60 -14.62 -2.42 4.39
C GLU A 60 -14.18 -0.95 4.44
N ARG A 61 -12.89 -0.67 4.73
CA ARG A 61 -12.34 0.68 4.82
C ARG A 61 -11.74 1.17 3.49
N LEU A 62 -11.75 0.33 2.46
CA LEU A 62 -11.03 0.54 1.21
C LEU A 62 -11.97 0.57 0.01
N LEU A 63 -11.61 1.36 -1.00
CA LEU A 63 -12.30 1.30 -2.28
C LEU A 63 -11.79 0.08 -3.03
N ILE A 64 -12.52 -1.04 -2.93
CA ILE A 64 -12.18 -2.30 -3.58
C ILE A 64 -13.17 -2.57 -4.72
N LYS A 65 -12.63 -2.88 -5.90
CA LYS A 65 -13.33 -3.07 -7.17
C LYS A 65 -12.77 -4.26 -7.94
N GLY A 66 -13.52 -4.72 -8.94
CA GLY A 66 -13.15 -5.86 -9.77
C GLY A 66 -13.27 -7.21 -9.05
N SER A 67 -12.73 -8.25 -9.69
CA SER A 67 -12.77 -9.64 -9.23
C SER A 67 -11.38 -10.28 -9.34
N GLY A 68 -11.17 -11.39 -8.61
CA GLY A 68 -9.91 -12.15 -8.65
C GLY A 68 -8.67 -11.30 -8.34
N GLU A 69 -7.61 -11.49 -9.14
CA GLU A 69 -6.33 -10.79 -9.01
C GLU A 69 -6.43 -9.28 -9.14
N VAL A 70 -7.35 -8.78 -9.97
CA VAL A 70 -7.57 -7.33 -10.13
C VAL A 70 -7.93 -6.71 -8.80
N ARG A 71 -8.78 -7.40 -8.02
CA ARG A 71 -9.27 -6.92 -6.73
C ARG A 71 -8.14 -6.72 -5.70
N ARG A 72 -7.03 -7.47 -5.81
CA ARG A 72 -5.82 -7.34 -4.98
C ARG A 72 -5.02 -6.07 -5.28
N ARG A 73 -5.18 -5.46 -6.46
CA ARG A 73 -4.44 -4.26 -6.91
C ARG A 73 -5.02 -2.94 -6.42
N PHE A 74 -5.78 -2.93 -5.32
CA PHE A 74 -6.43 -1.71 -4.81
C PHE A 74 -5.44 -0.62 -4.40
N LEU A 75 -4.16 -0.95 -4.21
CA LEU A 75 -3.07 -0.01 -3.95
C LEU A 75 -2.42 0.59 -5.21
N ASP A 76 -2.87 0.21 -6.42
CA ASP A 76 -2.57 0.93 -7.67
C ASP A 76 -3.20 2.33 -7.65
N ASP A 77 -4.32 2.50 -6.93
CA ASP A 77 -4.81 3.81 -6.50
C ASP A 77 -4.19 4.17 -5.14
N ALA A 78 -3.14 4.99 -5.18
CA ALA A 78 -2.39 5.38 -3.99
C ALA A 78 -3.21 6.20 -2.97
N ARG A 79 -4.42 6.67 -3.31
CA ARG A 79 -5.33 7.31 -2.35
C ARG A 79 -5.86 6.31 -1.30
N ASN A 80 -5.79 5.01 -1.58
CA ASN A 80 -6.15 3.96 -0.62
C ASN A 80 -5.07 3.74 0.46
N ALA A 81 -3.78 4.01 0.16
CA ALA A 81 -2.69 3.69 1.07
C ALA A 81 -2.75 4.41 2.44
N PRO A 82 -3.07 5.72 2.54
CA PRO A 82 -3.26 6.37 3.83
C PRO A 82 -4.45 5.80 4.64
N LYS A 83 -5.54 5.39 3.98
CA LYS A 83 -6.69 4.77 4.65
C LYS A 83 -6.34 3.42 5.23
N LEU A 84 -5.61 2.61 4.46
CA LEU A 84 -5.07 1.34 4.93
C LEU A 84 -4.10 1.57 6.08
N GLY A 85 -3.18 2.52 5.98
CA GLY A 85 -2.22 2.83 7.03
C GLY A 85 -2.88 3.24 8.35
N ALA A 86 -3.97 4.01 8.30
CA ALA A 86 -4.76 4.34 9.49
C ALA A 86 -5.40 3.09 10.11
N ALA A 87 -5.97 2.20 9.29
CA ALA A 87 -6.56 0.94 9.75
C ALA A 87 -5.52 -0.01 10.36
N VAL A 88 -4.36 -0.13 9.72
CA VAL A 88 -3.21 -0.91 10.21
C VAL A 88 -2.73 -0.36 11.56
N ARG A 89 -2.55 0.96 11.67
CA ARG A 89 -2.17 1.61 12.94
C ARG A 89 -3.15 1.24 14.06
N ASP A 90 -4.45 1.38 13.80
CA ASP A 90 -5.47 1.09 14.81
C ASP A 90 -5.47 -0.39 15.20
N GLY A 91 -5.38 -1.28 14.22
CA GLY A 91 -5.33 -2.73 14.44
C GLY A 91 -4.09 -3.16 15.23
N LEU A 92 -2.90 -2.67 14.84
CA LEU A 92 -1.65 -2.95 15.55
C LEU A 92 -1.64 -2.38 16.97
N ARG A 93 -2.29 -1.23 17.22
CA ARG A 93 -2.46 -0.68 18.57
C ARG A 93 -3.35 -1.57 19.44
N THR A 94 -4.30 -2.31 18.86
CA THR A 94 -5.09 -3.29 19.62
C THR A 94 -4.26 -4.52 19.97
N VAL A 95 -3.42 -4.99 19.05
CA VAL A 95 -2.57 -6.18 19.26
C VAL A 95 -1.40 -5.88 20.21
N TRP A 96 -0.76 -4.72 20.03
CA TRP A 96 0.40 -4.26 20.81
C TRP A 96 0.20 -2.82 21.29
N PRO A 97 -0.60 -2.60 22.35
CA PRO A 97 -0.92 -1.27 22.87
C PRO A 97 0.32 -0.44 23.24
N GLU A 98 1.40 -1.10 23.64
CA GLU A 98 2.67 -0.48 24.01
C GLU A 98 3.36 0.26 22.85
N LEU A 99 3.01 -0.06 21.60
CA LEU A 99 3.54 0.63 20.41
C LEU A 99 2.68 1.83 19.97
N GLY A 100 1.55 2.09 20.63
CA GLY A 100 0.49 2.97 20.12
C GLY A 100 0.95 4.38 19.69
N ASP A 101 1.74 5.06 20.52
CA ASP A 101 2.20 6.43 20.24
C ASP A 101 3.23 6.46 19.10
N ASP A 102 4.13 5.48 19.06
CA ASP A 102 5.14 5.34 18.01
C ASP A 102 4.48 5.04 16.65
N LEU A 103 3.52 4.11 16.61
CA LEU A 103 2.74 3.80 15.40
C LEU A 103 1.97 5.03 14.92
N ALA A 104 1.38 5.81 15.83
CA ALA A 104 0.64 7.02 15.48
C ALA A 104 1.56 8.11 14.91
N SER A 105 2.75 8.30 15.50
CA SER A 105 3.76 9.25 15.04
C SER A 105 4.25 8.89 13.63
N ARG A 106 4.65 7.63 13.41
CA ARG A 106 5.14 7.14 12.11
C ARG A 106 4.08 7.24 11.02
N HIS A 107 2.86 6.78 11.31
CA HIS A 107 1.75 6.91 10.37
C HIS A 107 1.51 8.38 10.00
N LYS A 108 1.52 9.31 10.97
CA LYS A 108 1.32 10.74 10.72
C LYS A 108 2.42 11.32 9.83
N GLU A 109 3.68 10.99 10.08
CA GLU A 109 4.80 11.46 9.28
C GLU A 109 4.72 10.94 7.84
N TRP A 110 4.58 9.63 7.69
CA TRP A 110 4.51 8.97 6.40
C TRP A 110 3.29 9.41 5.58
N SER A 111 2.09 9.40 6.17
CA SER A 111 0.85 9.75 5.46
C SER A 111 0.84 11.19 4.98
N ARG A 112 1.44 12.14 5.72
CA ARG A 112 1.63 13.52 5.26
C ARG A 112 2.54 13.62 4.04
N GLY A 113 3.65 12.89 4.06
CA GLY A 113 4.57 12.82 2.92
C GLY A 113 3.89 12.21 1.69
N LEU A 114 3.20 11.09 1.89
CA LEU A 114 2.50 10.37 0.83
C LEU A 114 1.34 11.20 0.26
N ALA A 115 0.54 11.87 1.08
CA ALA A 115 -0.57 12.71 0.61
C ALA A 115 -0.10 13.81 -0.35
N ARG A 116 1.04 14.45 -0.07
CA ARG A 116 1.64 15.43 -1.01
C ARG A 116 2.07 14.79 -2.33
N GLN A 117 2.60 13.56 -2.29
CA GLN A 117 2.96 12.83 -3.51
C GLN A 117 1.73 12.39 -4.30
N VAL A 118 0.67 11.92 -3.63
CA VAL A 118 -0.60 11.55 -4.24
C VAL A 118 -1.24 12.73 -4.98
N LEU A 119 -1.15 13.95 -4.44
CA LEU A 119 -1.61 15.14 -5.15
C LEU A 119 -0.80 15.39 -6.44
N ARG A 120 0.52 15.22 -6.41
CA ARG A 120 1.37 15.33 -7.61
C ARG A 120 1.02 14.28 -8.66
N TRP A 121 0.89 13.02 -8.26
CA TRP A 121 0.45 11.95 -9.16
C TRP A 121 -0.94 12.22 -9.73
N THR A 122 -1.88 12.71 -8.92
CA THR A 122 -3.23 13.06 -9.39
C THR A 122 -3.18 14.16 -10.45
N GLN A 123 -2.28 15.14 -10.32
CA GLN A 123 -2.07 16.16 -11.34
C GLN A 123 -1.52 15.55 -12.65
N GLN A 124 -0.46 14.73 -12.56
CA GLN A 124 0.13 14.05 -13.72
C GLN A 124 -0.89 13.16 -14.45
N LEU A 125 -1.66 12.37 -13.70
CA LEU A 125 -2.73 11.55 -14.26
C LEU A 125 -3.85 12.38 -14.91
N GLY A 126 -4.08 13.61 -14.44
CA GLY A 126 -4.99 14.55 -15.07
C GLY A 126 -4.54 15.02 -16.46
N GLU A 127 -3.23 15.00 -16.72
CA GLU A 127 -2.60 15.40 -17.97
C GLU A 127 -2.50 14.23 -18.97
N ALA A 128 -2.66 12.97 -18.52
CA ALA A 128 -2.67 11.76 -19.35
C ALA A 128 -3.83 11.69 -20.38
N GLY A 129 -4.78 12.63 -20.33
CA GLY A 129 -5.86 12.73 -21.31
C GLY A 129 -6.87 11.57 -21.26
N LEU A 130 -6.96 10.84 -20.15
CA LEU A 130 -7.88 9.71 -19.97
C LEU A 130 -9.23 10.09 -19.36
N ARG A 131 -9.33 11.28 -18.76
CA ARG A 131 -10.56 11.75 -18.10
C ARG A 131 -11.76 11.71 -19.05
N GLY A 132 -12.80 10.99 -18.63
CA GLY A 132 -14.06 10.84 -19.38
C GLY A 132 -14.01 9.85 -20.54
N LYS A 133 -12.85 9.20 -20.80
CA LYS A 133 -12.72 8.20 -21.86
C LYS A 133 -13.14 6.81 -21.36
N ARG A 134 -13.65 6.00 -22.28
CA ARG A 134 -13.83 4.55 -22.08
C ARG A 134 -12.57 3.83 -22.52
N VAL A 135 -12.00 2.99 -21.66
CA VAL A 135 -10.72 2.31 -21.92
C VAL A 135 -10.86 0.83 -21.56
N ARG A 136 -10.28 -0.05 -22.38
CA ARG A 136 -10.17 -1.49 -22.09
C ARG A 136 -9.07 -1.73 -21.05
N ASP A 137 -9.27 -2.72 -20.18
CA ASP A 137 -8.30 -3.06 -19.14
C ASP A 137 -7.82 -4.52 -19.22
N PRO A 138 -7.08 -4.91 -20.28
CA PRO A 138 -6.54 -6.26 -20.40
C PRO A 138 -5.49 -6.59 -19.31
N GLY A 139 -4.91 -5.56 -18.68
CA GLY A 139 -3.85 -5.70 -17.68
C GLY A 139 -4.33 -5.70 -16.23
N GLY A 140 -5.63 -5.55 -15.97
CA GLY A 140 -6.17 -5.52 -14.61
C GLY A 140 -5.76 -4.28 -13.79
N ARG A 141 -5.62 -3.12 -14.43
CA ARG A 141 -5.24 -1.81 -13.88
C ARG A 141 -6.40 -0.87 -13.62
N ILE A 142 -7.61 -1.41 -13.41
CA ILE A 142 -8.83 -0.63 -13.17
C ILE A 142 -8.67 0.54 -12.19
N TYR A 143 -7.99 0.32 -11.05
CA TYR A 143 -7.82 1.36 -10.03
C TYR A 143 -7.01 2.56 -10.52
N LEU A 144 -5.93 2.31 -11.26
CA LEU A 144 -5.09 3.36 -11.84
C LEU A 144 -5.85 4.10 -12.96
N LEU A 145 -6.50 3.35 -13.86
CA LEU A 145 -7.27 3.91 -14.97
C LEU A 145 -8.41 4.80 -14.48
N GLU A 146 -9.17 4.35 -13.48
CA GLU A 146 -10.23 5.15 -12.88
C GLU A 146 -9.70 6.32 -12.04
N TRP A 147 -8.52 6.19 -11.41
CA TRP A 147 -7.87 7.32 -10.76
C TRP A 147 -7.49 8.41 -11.77
N ALA A 148 -7.05 8.03 -12.97
CA ALA A 148 -6.86 8.93 -14.11
C ALA A 148 -8.18 9.46 -14.72
N GLY A 149 -9.34 9.01 -14.20
CA GLY A 149 -10.66 9.47 -14.61
C GLY A 149 -11.23 8.77 -15.84
N ALA A 150 -10.68 7.63 -16.26
CA ALA A 150 -11.28 6.78 -17.28
C ALA A 150 -12.41 5.94 -16.68
N THR A 151 -13.30 5.45 -17.55
CA THR A 151 -14.24 4.37 -17.26
C THR A 151 -13.71 3.10 -17.93
N VAL A 152 -13.53 2.03 -17.16
CA VAL A 152 -13.14 0.73 -17.74
C VAL A 152 -14.35 0.06 -18.39
N ALA A 153 -14.21 -0.32 -19.66
CA ALA A 153 -15.25 -1.00 -20.42
C ALA A 153 -14.67 -1.88 -21.53
N ASP A 154 -15.31 -3.01 -21.81
CA ASP A 154 -14.87 -3.99 -22.82
C ASP A 154 -14.90 -3.43 -24.25
N ASP A 155 -15.75 -2.45 -24.52
CA ASP A 155 -15.88 -1.72 -25.79
C ASP A 155 -15.03 -0.43 -25.85
N GLY A 156 -14.14 -0.22 -24.87
CA GLY A 156 -13.30 0.97 -24.78
C GLY A 156 -12.13 1.02 -25.78
N ALA A 157 -11.48 2.18 -25.83
CA ALA A 157 -10.19 2.32 -26.53
C ALA A 157 -9.10 1.48 -25.85
N GLU A 158 -8.01 1.19 -26.56
CA GLU A 158 -6.87 0.51 -25.94
C GLU A 158 -6.24 1.38 -24.85
N ALA A 159 -5.86 0.74 -23.75
CA ALA A 159 -5.04 1.38 -22.73
C ALA A 159 -3.66 1.75 -23.31
N PRO A 160 -2.98 2.76 -22.75
CA PRO A 160 -1.61 3.10 -23.13
C PRO A 160 -0.71 1.85 -23.12
N ALA A 161 -0.01 1.60 -24.24
CA ALA A 161 0.82 0.40 -24.42
C ALA A 161 1.93 0.26 -23.36
N ALA A 162 2.38 1.38 -22.77
CA ALA A 162 3.37 1.37 -21.70
C ALA A 162 2.87 0.67 -20.43
N LEU A 163 1.55 0.66 -20.16
CA LEU A 163 0.98 -0.05 -19.00
C LEU A 163 1.27 -1.56 -19.03
N ALA A 164 1.35 -2.17 -20.21
CA ALA A 164 1.67 -3.59 -20.33
C ALA A 164 3.07 -3.94 -19.82
N ARG A 165 3.96 -2.95 -19.73
CA ARG A 165 5.34 -3.09 -19.22
C ARG A 165 5.51 -2.57 -17.79
N ALA A 166 4.47 -1.98 -17.22
CA ALA A 166 4.52 -1.43 -15.87
C ALA A 166 4.64 -2.57 -14.84
N PRO A 167 5.41 -2.37 -13.74
CA PRO A 167 5.63 -3.41 -12.73
C PRO A 167 4.29 -3.91 -12.16
N SER A 168 4.19 -5.20 -11.84
CA SER A 168 2.96 -5.80 -11.30
C SER A 168 2.78 -5.57 -9.80
N GLU A 169 3.86 -5.31 -9.08
CA GLU A 169 3.93 -5.04 -7.64
C GLU A 169 5.22 -4.26 -7.28
N PRO A 170 5.35 -3.72 -6.07
CA PRO A 170 6.61 -3.13 -5.59
C PRO A 170 7.73 -4.17 -5.48
N SER A 171 8.98 -3.72 -5.64
CA SER A 171 10.16 -4.60 -5.56
C SER A 171 10.48 -5.12 -4.15
N ALA A 172 9.94 -4.48 -3.12
CA ALA A 172 10.11 -4.85 -1.72
C ALA A 172 8.96 -4.29 -0.86
N PRO A 173 8.68 -4.86 0.32
CA PRO A 173 7.66 -4.35 1.24
C PRO A 173 8.20 -3.14 2.02
N THR A 174 8.63 -2.10 1.31
CA THR A 174 9.18 -0.87 1.90
C THR A 174 8.44 0.36 1.40
N PRO A 175 8.37 1.44 2.20
CA PRO A 175 7.66 2.65 1.80
C PRO A 175 8.23 3.32 0.54
N SER A 176 9.54 3.20 0.29
CA SER A 176 10.19 3.73 -0.91
C SER A 176 9.84 2.89 -2.14
N ALA A 177 9.95 1.56 -2.06
CA ALA A 177 9.62 0.68 -3.18
C ALA A 177 8.15 0.84 -3.62
N TYR A 178 7.23 1.07 -2.68
CA TYR A 178 5.84 1.37 -3.03
C TYR A 178 5.68 2.72 -3.76
N ARG A 179 6.45 3.76 -3.39
CA ARG A 179 6.41 5.03 -4.13
C ARG A 179 6.98 4.88 -5.53
N ASP A 180 8.08 4.16 -5.68
CA ASP A 180 8.72 3.90 -6.98
C ASP A 180 7.78 3.09 -7.89
N TYR A 181 7.10 2.10 -7.31
CA TYR A 181 6.04 1.34 -7.97
C TYR A 181 4.92 2.24 -8.50
N VAL A 182 4.32 3.07 -7.64
CA VAL A 182 3.21 3.95 -8.07
C VAL A 182 3.69 4.99 -9.08
N GLN A 183 4.91 5.53 -8.93
CA GLN A 183 5.48 6.44 -9.91
C GLN A 183 5.59 5.76 -11.28
N ALA A 184 6.12 4.53 -11.35
CA ALA A 184 6.22 3.78 -12.59
C ALA A 184 4.85 3.49 -13.22
N LEU A 185 3.80 3.27 -12.41
CA LEU A 185 2.43 3.15 -12.91
C LEU A 185 1.92 4.47 -13.52
N VAL A 186 2.16 5.59 -12.82
CA VAL A 186 1.73 6.93 -13.28
C VAL A 186 2.45 7.31 -14.58
N ASP A 187 3.76 7.10 -14.66
CA ASP A 187 4.58 7.36 -15.84
C ASP A 187 4.16 6.48 -17.04
N ALA A 188 3.60 5.30 -16.79
CA ALA A 188 3.10 4.43 -17.84
C ALA A 188 1.75 4.89 -18.44
N LEU A 189 1.07 5.88 -17.85
CA LEU A 189 -0.16 6.46 -18.37
C LEU A 189 0.02 7.78 -19.14
N GLY A 190 1.10 8.53 -18.91
CA GLY A 190 1.34 9.85 -19.50
C GLY A 190 2.81 10.17 -19.62
#